data_AF-B1ZXL0-F1
#
_entry.id   AF-B1ZXL0-F1
#
_cell.length_a   1.000
_cell.length_b   1.000
_cell.length_c   1.000
_cell.angle_alpha   90.00
_cell.angle_beta   90.00
_cell.angle_gamma   90.00
#
_symmetry.space_group_name_H-M   'P 1'
#
loop_
_entity.id
_entity.type
_entity.pdbx_description
1 polymer ?
#
loop_
_entity_poly.entity_id
_entity_poly.type
_entity_poly.pdbx_seq_one_letter_code
_entity_poly.pdbx_strand_id
1 'polypeptide(L)'
;MNTLRVGLVCWFLTVPTLSIGNGSAGPTAWSDSSAELRPDTLTERVICADDHEQSYALYLPSTYATDRAWPVIYCFDPAGRGSRPVKLLQEAAERHGYAVVGSNNSRNGPWPITAAAARDMIADVEMRFRIDPRRRYGCGMSGGARAACAAAEDHGFTAVLGCAAGFPNNGLPRTVQFGWFGAVGDEDFNYTEMRGVARELAERRIPHRLALFAGGHGWPPASIADDALAWFDLQAMRAGLRVRDEPLIAEWLRVRSAAAAAQANPGESFAAYQQIVADFDGLADTAAAAQAAATLKDSKPVRRAVAAEKKLRRQESEWLTELYAALDFAQHPPARDVAAEVFSQIPTLGEPAMGRDREGSSAGSDFGSNRHSPALELRSPAATDRFAGIRRLAAELHRQRRDNVAARRVLSHGLSLLERARWAATENDFATADTYLEAITILHSDAPEAYFAWARTCLLEQDKPRARELLRTAVAKGFNDTPRLAQLERELAE
;
A
#
# COMPACT_ATOMS: atom_id res chain seq x y z
N MET A 1 50.56 39.43 53.75
CA MET A 1 49.42 40.31 54.12
C MET A 1 48.18 39.46 54.06
N ASN A 2 47.92 38.71 55.14
CA ASN A 2 46.92 39.02 56.18
C ASN A 2 45.50 39.09 55.60
N THR A 3 44.72 37.99 55.65
CA THR A 3 43.82 37.53 56.75
C THR A 3 42.55 38.40 56.85
N LEU A 4 41.30 37.91 56.95
CA LEU A 4 40.70 36.90 57.85
C LEU A 4 39.33 36.45 57.27
N ARG A 5 38.99 35.14 57.27
CA ARG A 5 38.07 34.40 58.19
C ARG A 5 36.60 34.86 58.15
N VAL A 6 35.59 33.98 58.09
CA VAL A 6 35.09 33.00 59.08
C VAL A 6 34.07 32.10 58.32
N GLY A 7 33.82 30.82 58.56
CA GLY A 7 34.25 29.84 59.54
C GLY A 7 33.54 28.50 59.22
N LEU A 8 34.34 27.43 59.24
CA LEU A 8 33.90 26.02 59.29
C LEU A 8 33.30 25.72 60.68
N VAL A 9 32.64 24.55 60.85
CA VAL A 9 32.66 23.60 62.01
C VAL A 9 31.29 22.90 62.13
N CYS A 10 31.13 21.60 62.39
CA CYS A 10 31.97 20.39 62.39
C CYS A 10 31.09 19.13 62.66
N TRP A 11 31.45 18.00 62.04
CA TRP A 11 31.71 16.63 62.60
C TRP A 11 30.54 15.85 63.25
N PHE A 12 30.40 14.53 63.13
CA PHE A 12 31.36 13.40 63.21
C PHE A 12 30.87 12.23 62.29
N LEU A 13 31.69 11.58 61.45
CA LEU A 13 32.61 10.44 61.72
C LEU A 13 32.00 9.25 62.50
N THR A 14 31.85 8.11 61.82
CA THR A 14 32.50 6.82 62.18
C THR A 14 32.39 5.82 61.04
N VAL A 15 33.53 5.27 60.62
CA VAL A 15 33.67 4.03 59.86
C VAL A 15 33.88 2.89 60.86
N PRO A 16 33.34 1.69 60.61
CA PRO A 16 34.11 0.50 60.92
C PRO A 16 34.25 -0.44 59.71
N THR A 17 35.39 -1.11 59.74
CA THR A 17 35.96 -2.06 58.77
C THR A 17 35.27 -3.43 58.73
N LEU A 18 35.23 -4.00 57.52
CA LEU A 18 35.29 -5.41 57.10
C LEU A 18 34.53 -6.50 57.89
N SER A 19 33.66 -7.25 57.18
CA SER A 19 33.84 -8.70 57.04
C SER A 19 33.06 -9.24 55.83
N ILE A 20 33.66 -10.22 55.15
CA ILE A 20 33.14 -10.98 54.01
C ILE A 20 31.97 -11.86 54.48
N GLY A 21 30.86 -11.82 53.76
CA GLY A 21 29.72 -12.73 53.93
C GLY A 21 29.04 -12.97 52.59
N ASN A 22 29.11 -14.20 52.09
CA ASN A 22 28.42 -14.70 50.91
C ASN A 22 26.91 -14.42 50.99
N GLY A 23 26.40 -13.64 50.04
CA GLY A 23 24.97 -13.50 49.77
C GLY A 23 24.78 -13.36 48.27
N SER A 24 24.38 -14.44 47.62
CA SER A 24 23.96 -14.46 46.22
C SER A 24 22.80 -13.50 46.01
N ALA A 25 23.07 -12.30 45.49
CA ALA A 25 22.05 -11.44 44.93
C ALA A 25 21.67 -12.00 43.55
N GLY A 26 20.62 -12.82 43.51
CA GLY A 26 19.96 -13.18 42.26
C GLY A 26 19.40 -11.95 41.56
N PRO A 27 19.18 -12.00 40.24
CA PRO A 27 18.63 -10.88 39.50
C PRO A 27 17.25 -10.53 40.06
N THR A 28 17.10 -9.25 40.38
CA THR A 28 15.85 -8.60 40.77
C THR A 28 14.73 -8.98 39.83
N ALA A 29 13.63 -9.48 40.42
CA ALA A 29 12.44 -9.93 39.74
C ALA A 29 11.87 -8.83 38.83
N TRP A 30 11.74 -9.19 37.54
CA TRP A 30 11.09 -8.42 36.50
C TRP A 30 9.59 -8.34 36.80
N SER A 31 9.03 -7.13 36.79
CA SER A 31 7.59 -6.95 36.98
C SER A 31 6.82 -7.39 35.73
N ASP A 32 5.98 -8.40 35.94
CA ASP A 32 5.03 -9.08 35.07
C ASP A 32 4.36 -8.25 33.95
N SER A 33 4.77 -8.55 32.72
CA SER A 33 3.82 -8.92 31.66
C SER A 33 4.40 -10.06 30.79
N SER A 34 5.14 -11.00 31.40
CA SER A 34 5.72 -12.12 30.66
C SER A 34 4.67 -13.21 30.46
N ALA A 35 3.85 -13.05 29.41
CA ALA A 35 3.44 -14.26 28.71
C ALA A 35 4.73 -15.01 28.37
N GLU A 36 4.92 -16.20 28.94
CA GLU A 36 6.09 -17.02 28.64
C GLU A 36 6.15 -17.20 27.13
N LEU A 37 7.24 -16.72 26.50
CA LEU A 37 7.40 -16.77 25.05
C LEU A 37 7.57 -18.23 24.65
N ARG A 38 6.51 -18.83 24.13
CA ARG A 38 6.45 -20.25 23.76
C ARG A 38 6.39 -20.41 22.25
N PRO A 39 7.21 -21.29 21.66
CA PRO A 39 7.00 -21.77 20.30
C PRO A 39 5.57 -22.29 20.08
N ASP A 40 5.11 -22.28 18.84
CA ASP A 40 3.75 -22.69 18.43
C ASP A 40 2.62 -21.85 19.03
N THR A 41 2.94 -20.68 19.62
CA THR A 41 1.93 -19.77 20.17
C THR A 41 2.18 -18.35 19.69
N LEU A 42 1.13 -17.71 19.17
CA LEU A 42 1.17 -16.29 18.90
C LEU A 42 1.16 -15.50 20.20
N THR A 43 2.24 -14.78 20.47
CA THR A 43 2.27 -13.75 21.52
C THR A 43 1.95 -12.40 20.89
N GLU A 44 0.77 -11.84 21.17
CA GLU A 44 0.31 -10.61 20.48
C GLU A 44 1.09 -9.35 20.88
N ARG A 45 1.72 -9.36 22.06
CA ARG A 45 2.44 -8.20 22.58
C ARG A 45 3.69 -8.62 23.35
N VAL A 46 4.84 -8.43 22.72
CA VAL A 46 6.16 -8.46 23.32
C VAL A 46 6.69 -7.04 23.34
N ILE A 47 7.14 -6.56 24.50
CA ILE A 47 7.67 -5.20 24.69
C ILE A 47 9.17 -5.21 24.41
N CYS A 48 9.67 -4.26 23.62
CA CYS A 48 11.11 -4.15 23.35
C CYS A 48 11.88 -3.78 24.63
N ALA A 49 13.11 -4.29 24.78
CA ALA A 49 13.93 -4.08 25.98
C ALA A 49 14.41 -2.64 26.08
N ASP A 50 14.86 -2.06 24.97
CA ASP A 50 15.51 -0.76 24.97
C ASP A 50 14.50 0.40 24.90
N ASP A 51 13.38 0.21 24.22
CA ASP A 51 12.27 1.17 24.15
C ASP A 51 10.94 0.49 24.49
N HIS A 52 10.46 0.71 25.72
CA HIS A 52 9.23 0.11 26.23
C HIS A 52 7.95 0.68 25.58
N GLU A 53 8.06 1.77 24.80
CA GLU A 53 6.95 2.25 23.98
C GLU A 53 6.77 1.39 22.72
N GLN A 54 7.80 0.66 22.31
CA GLN A 54 7.76 -0.27 21.18
C GLN A 54 7.32 -1.66 21.61
N SER A 55 6.54 -2.29 20.73
CA SER A 55 6.11 -3.66 20.91
C SER A 55 5.85 -4.35 19.58
N TYR A 56 5.82 -5.67 19.61
CA TYR A 56 5.54 -6.48 18.43
C TYR A 56 4.75 -7.74 18.80
N ALA A 57 4.04 -8.29 17.82
CA ALA A 57 3.50 -9.63 17.88
C ALA A 57 4.57 -10.63 17.40
N LEU A 58 4.63 -11.80 18.01
CA LEU A 58 5.65 -12.81 17.76
C LEU A 58 5.02 -14.19 17.56
N TYR A 59 5.48 -14.89 16.53
CA TYR A 59 5.31 -16.32 16.37
C TYR A 59 6.66 -16.98 16.11
N LEU A 60 6.97 -18.01 16.88
CA LEU A 60 8.09 -18.90 16.66
C LEU A 60 7.52 -20.28 16.27
N PRO A 61 8.06 -20.93 15.22
CA PRO A 61 7.57 -22.24 14.81
C PRO A 61 7.80 -23.27 15.92
N SER A 62 7.00 -24.33 16.01
CA SER A 62 7.07 -25.35 17.06
C SER A 62 8.45 -26.00 17.18
N THR A 63 9.18 -26.03 16.05
CA THR A 63 10.54 -26.58 15.94
C THR A 63 11.63 -25.60 16.39
N TYR A 64 11.28 -24.38 16.82
CA TYR A 64 12.23 -23.36 17.24
C TYR A 64 13.17 -23.86 18.36
N ALA A 65 14.47 -23.72 18.13
CA ALA A 65 15.52 -24.10 19.06
C ALA A 65 16.64 -23.06 19.06
N THR A 66 17.25 -22.83 20.22
CA THR A 66 18.27 -21.80 20.44
C THR A 66 19.69 -22.24 20.03
N ASP A 67 19.87 -23.49 19.59
CA ASP A 67 21.15 -24.04 19.14
C ASP A 67 21.49 -23.72 17.68
N ARG A 68 20.52 -23.17 16.92
CA ARG A 68 20.70 -22.77 15.52
C ARG A 68 20.06 -21.42 15.21
N ALA A 69 20.46 -20.82 14.09
CA ALA A 69 19.92 -19.57 13.60
C ALA A 69 18.70 -19.83 12.68
N TRP A 70 17.68 -18.96 12.76
CA TRP A 70 16.39 -19.10 12.08
C TRP A 70 16.13 -17.98 11.08
N PRO A 71 15.46 -18.25 9.95
CA PRO A 71 14.94 -17.18 9.10
C PRO A 71 13.79 -16.44 9.79
N VAL A 72 13.64 -15.15 9.50
CA VAL A 72 12.61 -14.30 10.11
C VAL A 72 11.89 -13.42 9.09
N ILE A 73 10.60 -13.23 9.28
CA ILE A 73 9.77 -12.30 8.51
C ILE A 73 9.32 -11.14 9.41
N TYR A 74 9.79 -9.94 9.09
CA TYR A 74 9.37 -8.70 9.74
C TYR A 74 8.16 -8.09 9.02
N CYS A 75 7.06 -7.91 9.75
CA CYS A 75 5.75 -7.61 9.21
C CYS A 75 5.24 -6.22 9.60
N PHE A 76 4.57 -5.56 8.66
CA PHE A 76 4.08 -4.19 8.81
C PHE A 76 2.62 -4.07 8.33
N ASP A 77 1.69 -3.77 9.25
CA ASP A 77 0.29 -3.43 8.92
C ASP A 77 0.13 -1.89 8.88
N PRO A 78 -0.64 -1.32 7.94
CA PRO A 78 -0.88 0.13 7.85
C PRO A 78 -1.39 0.79 9.13
N ALA A 79 -2.04 0.03 10.01
CA ALA A 79 -2.58 0.54 11.27
C ALA A 79 -1.76 0.14 12.50
N GLY A 80 -0.56 -0.44 12.34
CA GLY A 80 0.25 -0.91 13.47
C GLY A 80 -0.37 -2.09 14.21
N ARG A 81 -1.07 -2.98 13.50
CA ARG A 81 -1.66 -4.20 14.07
C ARG A 81 -0.77 -5.40 13.76
N GLY A 82 0.30 -5.58 14.52
CA GLY A 82 1.31 -6.61 14.27
C GLY A 82 0.77 -8.04 14.26
N SER A 83 -0.26 -8.33 15.08
CA SER A 83 -0.87 -9.66 15.14
C SER A 83 -1.57 -10.07 13.85
N ARG A 84 -2.02 -9.12 13.02
CA ARG A 84 -2.76 -9.42 11.78
C ARG A 84 -1.91 -10.14 10.74
N PRO A 85 -0.74 -9.63 10.30
CA PRO A 85 0.12 -10.36 9.39
C PRO A 85 0.73 -11.62 10.03
N VAL A 86 0.96 -11.63 11.34
CA VAL A 86 1.47 -12.83 12.02
C VAL A 86 0.45 -13.97 11.94
N LYS A 87 -0.83 -13.71 12.21
CA LYS A 87 -1.92 -14.70 12.05
C LYS A 87 -2.05 -15.18 10.60
N LEU A 88 -1.90 -14.28 9.62
CA LEU A 88 -1.93 -14.64 8.19
C LEU A 88 -0.81 -15.62 7.82
N LEU A 89 0.39 -15.40 8.36
CA LEU A 89 1.59 -16.16 8.01
C LEU A 89 1.80 -17.39 8.89
N GLN A 90 1.11 -17.52 10.02
CA GLN A 90 1.39 -18.51 11.06
C GLN A 90 1.50 -19.94 10.53
N GLU A 91 0.50 -20.41 9.78
CA GLU A 91 0.48 -21.78 9.25
C GLU A 91 1.61 -22.03 8.23
N ALA A 92 1.86 -21.06 7.34
CA ALA A 92 2.94 -21.15 6.38
C ALA A 92 4.31 -21.09 7.08
N ALA A 93 4.45 -20.25 8.10
CA ALA A 93 5.66 -20.10 8.89
C ALA A 93 5.99 -21.37 9.66
N GLU A 94 4.99 -22.07 10.20
CA GLU A 94 5.15 -23.38 10.82
C GLU A 94 5.69 -24.41 9.82
N ARG A 95 5.04 -24.51 8.64
CA ARG A 95 5.43 -25.46 7.60
C ARG A 95 6.83 -25.22 7.05
N HIS A 96 7.20 -23.96 6.86
CA HIS A 96 8.46 -23.57 6.22
C HIS A 96 9.61 -23.31 7.21
N GLY A 97 9.31 -23.20 8.51
CA GLY A 97 10.29 -22.97 9.58
C GLY A 97 10.76 -21.52 9.69
N TYR A 98 9.84 -20.57 9.67
CA TYR A 98 10.12 -19.13 9.80
C TYR A 98 9.63 -18.58 11.14
N ALA A 99 10.45 -17.75 11.78
CA ALA A 99 9.93 -16.83 12.81
C ALA A 99 9.15 -15.70 12.13
N VAL A 100 8.07 -15.23 12.74
CA VAL A 100 7.26 -14.11 12.21
C VAL A 100 7.09 -13.07 13.30
N VAL A 101 7.43 -11.83 12.96
CA VAL A 101 7.38 -10.69 13.87
C VAL A 101 6.55 -9.61 13.21
N GLY A 102 5.53 -9.07 13.90
CA GLY A 102 4.72 -7.97 13.38
C GLY A 102 4.78 -6.74 14.29
N SER A 103 5.15 -5.58 13.74
CA SER A 103 5.21 -4.35 14.53
C SER A 103 3.82 -3.92 15.00
N ASN A 104 3.69 -3.60 16.29
CA ASN A 104 2.48 -2.99 16.85
C ASN A 104 2.52 -1.45 16.82
N ASN A 105 3.59 -0.88 16.26
CA ASN A 105 3.88 0.55 16.35
C ASN A 105 4.02 1.20 14.96
N SER A 106 4.72 0.54 14.04
CA SER A 106 4.88 0.99 12.65
C SER A 106 3.52 1.03 11.95
N ARG A 107 3.13 2.22 11.49
CA ARG A 107 1.81 2.50 10.89
C ARG A 107 1.92 3.64 9.88
N ASN A 108 0.87 3.83 9.08
CA ASN A 108 0.73 4.99 8.19
C ASN A 108 0.77 6.28 9.02
N GLY A 109 1.41 7.31 8.46
CA GLY A 109 1.59 8.61 9.10
C GLY A 109 3.03 9.11 8.93
N PRO A 110 3.54 9.90 9.88
CA PRO A 110 4.89 10.45 9.81
C PRO A 110 5.96 9.35 9.71
N TRP A 111 6.74 9.39 8.62
CA TRP A 111 7.78 8.41 8.34
C TRP A 111 8.78 8.16 9.49
N PRO A 112 9.25 9.17 10.24
CA PRO A 112 10.17 8.93 11.35
C PRO A 112 9.63 7.98 12.42
N ILE A 113 8.31 7.99 12.67
CA ILE A 113 7.65 7.09 13.62
C ILE A 113 7.65 5.66 13.07
N THR A 114 7.28 5.50 11.79
CA THR A 114 7.28 4.21 11.08
C THR A 114 8.68 3.59 11.08
N ALA A 115 9.70 4.37 10.73
CA ALA A 115 11.09 3.91 10.64
C ALA A 115 11.69 3.57 12.01
N ALA A 116 11.44 4.40 13.04
CA ALA A 116 11.89 4.11 14.41
C ALA A 116 11.30 2.80 14.94
N ALA A 117 9.99 2.62 14.80
CA ALA A 117 9.31 1.40 15.22
C ALA A 117 9.82 0.14 14.51
N ALA A 118 10.16 0.24 13.22
CA ALA A 118 10.76 -0.86 12.48
C ALA A 118 12.17 -1.21 13.01
N ARG A 119 13.03 -0.19 13.13
CA ARG A 119 14.41 -0.33 13.63
C ARG A 119 14.45 -0.96 15.02
N ASP A 120 13.64 -0.45 15.95
CA ASP A 120 13.69 -0.85 17.36
C ASP A 120 13.14 -2.27 17.56
N MET A 121 12.11 -2.66 16.79
CA MET A 121 11.63 -4.04 16.73
C MET A 121 12.71 -4.99 16.16
N ILE A 122 13.35 -4.63 15.05
CA ILE A 122 14.39 -5.46 14.42
C ILE A 122 15.57 -5.66 15.39
N ALA A 123 16.02 -4.58 16.03
CA ALA A 123 17.12 -4.63 17.00
C ALA A 123 16.79 -5.55 18.19
N ASP A 124 15.60 -5.42 18.76
CA ASP A 124 15.16 -6.24 19.90
C ASP A 124 15.07 -7.73 19.53
N VAL A 125 14.51 -8.04 18.36
CA VAL A 125 14.38 -9.42 17.87
C VAL A 125 15.75 -10.07 17.66
N GLU A 126 16.70 -9.36 17.05
CA GLU A 126 18.03 -9.89 16.76
C GLU A 126 18.89 -10.04 18.02
N MET A 127 18.60 -9.24 19.05
CA MET A 127 19.22 -9.37 20.37
C MET A 127 18.70 -10.60 21.13
N ARG A 128 17.38 -10.84 21.09
CA ARG A 128 16.71 -11.84 21.93
C ARG A 128 16.62 -13.23 21.31
N PHE A 129 16.53 -13.32 19.99
CA PHE A 129 16.30 -14.58 19.28
C PHE A 129 17.47 -14.95 18.38
N ARG A 130 17.68 -16.26 18.20
CA ARG A 130 18.70 -16.80 17.29
C ARG A 130 18.25 -16.68 15.84
N ILE A 131 18.42 -15.49 15.26
CA ILE A 131 18.09 -15.18 13.87
C ILE A 131 19.33 -15.30 12.98
N ASP A 132 19.14 -15.80 11.75
CA ASP A 132 20.17 -15.76 10.71
C ASP A 132 20.14 -14.37 10.05
N PRO A 133 21.19 -13.54 10.21
CA PRO A 133 21.21 -12.18 9.67
C PRO A 133 21.20 -12.14 8.13
N ARG A 134 21.46 -13.27 7.46
CA ARG A 134 21.42 -13.38 6.00
C ARG A 134 20.05 -13.80 5.48
N ARG A 135 19.13 -14.23 6.36
CA ARG A 135 17.79 -14.73 6.03
C ARG A 135 16.71 -13.89 6.72
N ARG A 136 16.78 -12.58 6.46
CA ARG A 136 15.78 -11.59 6.86
C ARG A 136 14.81 -11.35 5.71
N TYR A 137 13.53 -11.31 6.01
CA TYR A 137 12.48 -11.09 5.03
C TYR A 137 11.52 -10.02 5.52
N GLY A 138 10.89 -9.30 4.59
CA GLY A 138 9.85 -8.33 4.88
C GLY A 138 8.48 -8.83 4.47
N CYS A 139 7.44 -8.38 5.16
CA CYS A 139 6.05 -8.53 4.73
C CYS A 139 5.27 -7.27 5.08
N GLY A 140 4.43 -6.78 4.18
CA GLY A 140 3.62 -5.61 4.50
C GLY A 140 2.45 -5.44 3.56
N MET A 141 1.44 -4.68 4.01
CA MET A 141 0.28 -4.33 3.20
C MET A 141 0.19 -2.82 3.02
N SER A 142 -0.11 -2.33 1.82
CA SER A 142 -0.30 -0.90 1.52
C SER A 142 0.88 -0.03 2.01
N GLY A 143 0.67 0.92 2.93
CA GLY A 143 1.79 1.68 3.53
C GLY A 143 2.76 0.82 4.33
N GLY A 144 2.30 -0.30 4.90
CA GLY A 144 3.16 -1.33 5.48
C GLY A 144 4.01 -2.07 4.46
N ALA A 145 3.54 -2.26 3.21
CA ALA A 145 4.38 -2.84 2.15
C ALA A 145 5.54 -1.90 1.78
N ARG A 146 5.25 -0.59 1.74
CA ARG A 146 6.28 0.45 1.58
C ARG A 146 7.28 0.42 2.73
N ALA A 147 6.81 0.29 3.98
CA ALA A 147 7.67 0.12 5.14
C ALA A 147 8.54 -1.15 5.06
N ALA A 148 7.98 -2.28 4.60
CA ALA A 148 8.72 -3.53 4.42
C ALA A 148 9.84 -3.39 3.37
N CYS A 149 9.56 -2.73 2.25
CA CYS A 149 10.56 -2.44 1.22
C CYS A 149 11.66 -1.50 1.74
N ALA A 150 11.30 -0.43 2.46
CA ALA A 150 12.30 0.47 3.04
C ALA A 150 13.17 -0.26 4.08
N ALA A 151 12.57 -1.05 4.97
CA ALA A 151 13.31 -1.85 5.93
C ALA A 151 14.25 -2.85 5.23
N ALA A 152 13.84 -3.41 4.09
CA ALA A 152 14.69 -4.29 3.29
C ALA A 152 15.91 -3.55 2.70
N GLU A 153 15.76 -2.30 2.29
CA GLU A 153 16.85 -1.43 1.82
C GLU A 153 17.80 -1.07 2.97
N ASP A 154 17.25 -0.66 4.12
CA ASP A 154 18.03 -0.17 5.26
C ASP A 154 18.74 -1.27 6.05
N HIS A 155 18.14 -2.46 6.13
CA HIS A 155 18.60 -3.57 6.96
C HIS A 155 19.07 -4.81 6.18
N GLY A 156 19.10 -4.73 4.85
CA GLY A 156 19.64 -5.78 3.98
C GLY A 156 18.86 -7.08 4.03
N PHE A 157 17.58 -7.04 3.64
CA PHE A 157 16.74 -8.25 3.59
C PHE A 157 16.99 -9.06 2.31
N THR A 158 16.71 -10.36 2.36
CA THR A 158 16.79 -11.26 1.21
C THR A 158 15.62 -11.03 0.24
N ALA A 159 14.40 -10.89 0.77
CA ALA A 159 13.21 -10.66 -0.04
C ALA A 159 12.04 -10.05 0.76
N VAL A 160 11.06 -9.50 0.05
CA VAL A 160 9.86 -8.87 0.61
C VAL A 160 8.58 -9.44 -0.01
N LEU A 161 7.57 -9.69 0.82
CA LEU A 161 6.18 -9.90 0.43
C LEU A 161 5.44 -8.55 0.52
N GLY A 162 5.27 -7.87 -0.62
CA GLY A 162 4.55 -6.61 -0.73
C GLY A 162 3.10 -6.84 -1.14
N CYS A 163 2.15 -6.57 -0.25
CA CYS A 163 0.72 -6.71 -0.51
C CYS A 163 0.07 -5.36 -0.83
N ALA A 164 -0.71 -5.28 -1.90
CA ALA A 164 -1.51 -4.11 -2.25
C ALA A 164 -0.73 -2.79 -2.40
N ALA A 165 0.59 -2.83 -2.58
CA ALA A 165 1.48 -1.70 -2.83
C ALA A 165 2.92 -2.15 -3.10
N GLY A 166 3.67 -1.33 -3.83
CA GLY A 166 5.08 -1.53 -4.12
C GLY A 166 5.99 -0.79 -3.14
N PHE A 167 6.98 -0.09 -3.71
CA PHE A 167 8.05 0.60 -2.99
C PHE A 167 7.61 1.98 -2.48
N PRO A 168 8.34 2.57 -1.50
CA PRO A 168 8.16 3.96 -1.10
C PRO A 168 8.18 4.92 -2.30
N ASN A 169 7.56 6.09 -2.15
CA ASN A 169 7.54 7.15 -3.18
C ASN A 169 6.96 6.75 -4.55
N ASN A 170 6.24 5.62 -4.63
CA ASN A 170 5.61 5.10 -5.85
C ASN A 170 6.61 4.86 -7.00
N GLY A 171 7.85 4.53 -6.68
CA GLY A 171 8.89 4.20 -7.65
C GLY A 171 9.94 3.29 -7.04
N LEU A 172 10.59 2.49 -7.88
CA LEU A 172 11.68 1.66 -7.39
C LEU A 172 12.93 2.52 -7.15
N PRO A 173 13.73 2.20 -6.13
CA PRO A 173 15.06 2.81 -5.98
C PRO A 173 15.95 2.44 -7.19
N ARG A 174 17.00 3.24 -7.42
CA ARG A 174 17.99 2.99 -8.48
C ARG A 174 18.61 1.58 -8.38
N THR A 175 18.77 1.09 -7.17
CA THR A 175 19.30 -0.24 -6.87
C THR A 175 18.32 -0.99 -5.98
N VAL A 176 17.88 -2.17 -6.42
CA VAL A 176 17.11 -3.12 -5.61
C VAL A 176 18.00 -4.33 -5.39
N GLN A 177 18.25 -4.70 -4.13
CA GLN A 177 19.17 -5.77 -3.74
C GLN A 177 18.48 -7.00 -3.14
N PHE A 178 17.14 -7.00 -3.14
CA PHE A 178 16.31 -8.05 -2.57
C PHE A 178 15.29 -8.55 -3.59
N GLY A 179 14.81 -9.79 -3.41
CA GLY A 179 13.73 -10.33 -4.22
C GLY A 179 12.37 -9.77 -3.81
N TRP A 180 11.43 -9.61 -4.75
CA TRP A 180 10.10 -9.06 -4.45
C TRP A 180 8.96 -9.99 -4.87
N PHE A 181 8.18 -10.44 -3.89
CA PHE A 181 6.91 -11.12 -4.11
C PHE A 181 5.77 -10.12 -3.90
N GLY A 182 5.12 -9.72 -4.98
CA GLY A 182 3.92 -8.88 -4.95
C GLY A 182 2.64 -9.72 -4.83
N ALA A 183 1.67 -9.25 -4.06
CA ALA A 183 0.32 -9.79 -4.05
C ALA A 183 -0.71 -8.65 -4.16
N VAL A 184 -1.66 -8.73 -5.09
CA VAL A 184 -2.65 -7.68 -5.28
C VAL A 184 -4.01 -8.23 -5.72
N GLY A 185 -5.07 -7.64 -5.17
CA GLY A 185 -6.45 -7.92 -5.57
C GLY A 185 -6.72 -7.39 -6.98
N ASP A 186 -7.53 -8.10 -7.76
CA ASP A 186 -7.89 -7.70 -9.11
C ASP A 186 -8.76 -6.44 -9.18
N GLU A 187 -9.34 -5.99 -8.07
CA GLU A 187 -10.12 -4.75 -7.91
C GLU A 187 -9.39 -3.65 -7.12
N ASP A 188 -8.14 -3.89 -6.74
CA ASP A 188 -7.30 -2.95 -6.01
C ASP A 188 -6.91 -1.75 -6.88
N PHE A 189 -6.98 -0.53 -6.32
CA PHE A 189 -6.54 0.69 -7.00
C PHE A 189 -5.02 0.69 -7.28
N ASN A 190 -4.24 -0.07 -6.50
CA ASN A 190 -2.81 -0.28 -6.74
C ASN A 190 -2.52 -1.42 -7.72
N TYR A 191 -3.53 -2.02 -8.36
CA TYR A 191 -3.31 -3.08 -9.36
C TYR A 191 -2.33 -2.64 -10.46
N THR A 192 -2.55 -1.46 -11.03
CA THR A 192 -1.69 -0.93 -12.09
C THR A 192 -0.29 -0.58 -11.58
N GLU A 193 -0.16 -0.05 -10.35
CA GLU A 193 1.12 0.17 -9.67
C GLU A 193 1.90 -1.15 -9.57
N MET A 194 1.29 -2.18 -9.00
CA MET A 194 1.91 -3.49 -8.74
C MET A 194 2.37 -4.18 -10.02
N ARG A 195 1.58 -4.06 -11.10
CA ARG A 195 1.93 -4.54 -12.43
C ARG A 195 3.10 -3.76 -13.03
N GLY A 196 3.15 -2.44 -12.79
CA GLY A 196 4.26 -1.58 -13.16
C GLY A 196 5.56 -1.97 -12.46
N VAL A 197 5.50 -2.20 -11.15
CA VAL A 197 6.64 -2.68 -10.35
C VAL A 197 7.17 -4.02 -10.87
N ALA A 198 6.29 -5.01 -11.07
CA ALA A 198 6.69 -6.31 -11.60
C ALA A 198 7.37 -6.19 -12.98
N ARG A 199 6.85 -5.35 -13.86
CA ARG A 199 7.45 -5.09 -15.17
C ARG A 199 8.85 -4.47 -15.05
N GLU A 200 9.00 -3.45 -14.21
CA GLU A 200 10.29 -2.78 -14.03
C GLU A 200 11.34 -3.73 -13.42
N LEU A 201 10.95 -4.54 -12.43
CA LEU A 201 11.82 -5.57 -11.84
C LEU A 201 12.25 -6.59 -12.90
N ALA A 202 11.35 -7.00 -13.80
CA ALA A 202 11.69 -7.88 -14.92
C ALA A 202 12.71 -7.25 -15.88
N GLU A 203 12.52 -5.99 -16.26
CA GLU A 203 13.44 -5.24 -17.11
C GLU A 203 14.84 -5.12 -16.48
N ARG A 204 14.87 -4.98 -15.15
CA ARG A 204 16.10 -4.90 -14.34
C ARG A 204 16.68 -6.26 -13.94
N ARG A 205 16.04 -7.37 -14.35
CA ARG A 205 16.40 -8.76 -13.98
C ARG A 205 16.51 -8.99 -12.47
N ILE A 206 15.67 -8.29 -11.70
CA ILE A 206 15.56 -8.52 -10.26
C ILE A 206 14.63 -9.70 -10.02
N PRO A 207 14.97 -10.67 -9.14
CA PRO A 207 14.08 -11.77 -8.79
C PRO A 207 12.74 -11.25 -8.27
N HIS A 208 11.65 -11.61 -8.94
CA HIS A 208 10.33 -11.15 -8.55
C HIS A 208 9.23 -12.13 -8.94
N ARG A 209 8.09 -12.02 -8.26
CA ARG A 209 6.84 -12.67 -8.63
C ARG A 209 5.68 -11.74 -8.31
N LEU A 210 4.60 -11.81 -9.10
CA LEU A 210 3.35 -11.11 -8.83
C LEU A 210 2.21 -12.12 -8.82
N ALA A 211 1.57 -12.26 -7.67
CA ALA A 211 0.35 -13.03 -7.49
C ALA A 211 -0.88 -12.11 -7.56
N LEU A 212 -1.88 -12.53 -8.33
CA LEU A 212 -3.17 -11.85 -8.45
C LEU A 212 -4.22 -12.71 -7.76
N PHE A 213 -5.18 -12.09 -7.08
CA PHE A 213 -6.31 -12.79 -6.47
C PHE A 213 -7.61 -12.01 -6.64
N ALA A 214 -8.74 -12.72 -6.56
CA ALA A 214 -10.05 -12.09 -6.54
C ALA A 214 -10.21 -11.29 -5.24
N GLY A 215 -10.32 -9.97 -5.35
CA GLY A 215 -10.46 -9.10 -4.17
C GLY A 215 -10.04 -7.65 -4.41
N GLY A 216 -10.26 -6.82 -3.38
CA GLY A 216 -9.90 -5.41 -3.38
C GLY A 216 -8.58 -5.13 -2.64
N HIS A 217 -8.50 -3.94 -2.05
CA HIS A 217 -7.32 -3.46 -1.34
C HIS A 217 -7.14 -4.10 0.04
N GLY A 218 -6.28 -5.11 0.14
CA GLY A 218 -6.08 -5.83 1.40
C GLY A 218 -5.00 -6.92 1.38
N TRP A 219 -4.94 -7.66 2.49
CA TRP A 219 -4.09 -8.83 2.64
C TRP A 219 -4.56 -9.97 1.72
N PRO A 220 -3.63 -10.77 1.15
CA PRO A 220 -3.99 -11.86 0.26
C PRO A 220 -4.56 -13.06 1.05
N PRO A 221 -5.17 -14.05 0.38
CA PRO A 221 -5.50 -15.33 0.97
C PRO A 221 -4.27 -16.05 1.54
N ALA A 222 -4.46 -16.88 2.57
CA ALA A 222 -3.38 -17.64 3.22
C ALA A 222 -2.58 -18.52 2.25
N SER A 223 -3.20 -19.03 1.19
CA SER A 223 -2.51 -19.82 0.14
C SER A 223 -1.46 -19.01 -0.61
N ILE A 224 -1.66 -17.71 -0.83
CA ILE A 224 -0.66 -16.84 -1.46
C ILE A 224 0.47 -16.52 -0.48
N ALA A 225 0.15 -16.37 0.80
CA ALA A 225 1.16 -16.19 1.84
C ALA A 225 2.08 -17.41 1.93
N ASP A 226 1.51 -18.62 1.87
CA ASP A 226 2.26 -19.87 1.77
C ASP A 226 3.13 -19.96 0.51
N ASP A 227 2.58 -19.61 -0.64
CA ASP A 227 3.32 -19.56 -1.90
C ASP A 227 4.50 -18.59 -1.87
N ALA A 228 4.36 -17.46 -1.14
CA ALA A 228 5.43 -16.50 -0.94
C ALA A 228 6.57 -17.06 -0.07
N LEU A 229 6.26 -17.85 0.96
CA LEU A 229 7.28 -18.50 1.80
C LEU A 229 7.99 -19.63 1.04
N ALA A 230 7.27 -20.42 0.26
CA ALA A 230 7.88 -21.36 -0.68
C ALA A 230 8.80 -20.65 -1.68
N TRP A 231 8.40 -19.47 -2.16
CA TRP A 231 9.23 -18.66 -3.04
C TRP A 231 10.48 -18.09 -2.32
N PHE A 232 10.35 -17.63 -1.07
CA PHE A 232 11.51 -17.23 -0.25
C PHE A 232 12.52 -18.36 -0.05
N ASP A 233 12.04 -19.59 0.16
CA ASP A 233 12.91 -20.77 0.24
C ASP A 233 13.62 -21.05 -1.09
N LEU A 234 12.94 -20.94 -2.24
CA LEU A 234 13.58 -21.06 -3.56
C LEU A 234 14.66 -19.99 -3.76
N GLN A 235 14.41 -18.73 -3.39
CA GLN A 235 15.41 -17.66 -3.46
C GLN A 235 16.61 -17.94 -2.54
N ALA A 236 16.35 -18.42 -1.31
CA ALA A 236 17.40 -18.78 -0.37
C ALA A 236 18.26 -19.95 -0.88
N MET A 237 17.66 -20.97 -1.48
CA MET A 237 18.35 -22.10 -2.10
C MET A 237 19.18 -21.67 -3.31
N ARG A 238 18.66 -20.74 -4.12
CA ARG A 238 19.35 -20.18 -5.29
C ARG A 238 20.58 -19.37 -4.87
N ALA A 239 20.46 -18.59 -3.80
CA ALA A 239 21.53 -17.77 -3.24
C ALA A 239 22.51 -18.54 -2.31
N GLY A 240 22.30 -19.86 -2.11
CA GLY A 240 23.14 -20.65 -1.20
C GLY A 240 23.00 -20.29 0.28
N LEU A 241 21.89 -19.64 0.66
CA LEU A 241 21.53 -19.31 2.04
C LEU A 241 20.82 -20.48 2.75
N ARG A 242 20.22 -21.38 1.97
CA ARG A 242 19.59 -22.62 2.41
C ARG A 242 20.15 -23.78 1.58
N VAL A 243 20.37 -24.93 2.21
CA VAL A 243 20.74 -26.16 1.48
C VAL A 243 19.63 -26.52 0.50
N ARG A 244 19.99 -26.85 -0.74
CA ARG A 244 19.04 -27.31 -1.74
C ARG A 244 18.40 -28.63 -1.31
N ASP A 245 17.08 -28.66 -1.36
CA ASP A 245 16.28 -29.85 -1.08
C ASP A 245 15.67 -30.33 -2.41
N GLU A 246 16.43 -31.16 -3.13
CA GLU A 246 16.05 -31.61 -4.47
C GLU A 246 14.66 -32.29 -4.51
N PRO A 247 14.29 -33.18 -3.55
CA PRO A 247 12.93 -33.72 -3.47
C PRO A 247 11.86 -32.64 -3.32
N LEU A 248 12.10 -31.64 -2.47
CA LEU A 248 11.13 -30.56 -2.22
C LEU A 248 10.98 -29.65 -3.44
N ILE A 249 12.07 -29.26 -4.12
CA ILE A 249 11.95 -28.41 -5.33
C ILE A 249 11.24 -29.18 -6.44
N ALA A 250 11.52 -30.48 -6.59
CA ALA A 250 10.84 -31.34 -7.56
C ALA A 250 9.34 -31.45 -7.28
N GLU A 251 8.95 -31.59 -6.01
CA GLU A 251 7.54 -31.63 -5.61
C GLU A 251 6.83 -30.30 -5.88
N TRP A 252 7.44 -29.16 -5.50
CA TRP A 252 6.85 -27.85 -5.79
C TRP A 252 6.74 -27.58 -7.29
N LEU A 253 7.74 -27.96 -8.09
CA LEU A 253 7.68 -27.85 -9.55
C LEU A 253 6.53 -28.68 -10.11
N ARG A 254 6.37 -29.92 -9.64
CA ARG A 254 5.29 -30.83 -10.06
C ARG A 254 3.91 -30.26 -9.72
N VAL A 255 3.71 -29.84 -8.47
CA VAL A 255 2.44 -29.27 -8.00
C VAL A 255 2.08 -28.00 -8.77
N ARG A 256 3.03 -27.07 -8.94
CA ARG A 256 2.80 -25.84 -9.69
C ARG A 256 2.53 -26.09 -11.18
N SER A 257 3.23 -27.06 -11.79
CA SER A 257 2.98 -27.45 -13.18
C SER A 257 1.59 -28.06 -13.37
N ALA A 258 1.15 -28.91 -12.43
CA ALA A 258 -0.20 -29.47 -12.45
C ALA A 258 -1.26 -28.37 -12.28
N ALA A 259 -1.05 -27.41 -11.39
CA ALA A 259 -1.93 -26.26 -11.21
C ALA A 259 -1.99 -25.39 -12.47
N ALA A 260 -0.86 -25.13 -13.13
CA ALA A 260 -0.79 -24.38 -14.39
C ALA A 260 -1.56 -25.10 -15.52
N ALA A 261 -1.45 -26.43 -15.60
CA ALA A 261 -2.19 -27.24 -16.56
C ALA A 261 -3.71 -27.29 -16.31
N ALA A 262 -4.12 -27.20 -15.04
CA ALA A 262 -5.53 -27.26 -14.63
C ALA A 262 -6.27 -25.92 -14.79
N GLN A 263 -5.58 -24.83 -15.14
CA GLN A 263 -6.22 -23.53 -15.32
C GLN A 263 -7.24 -23.56 -16.46
N ALA A 264 -8.48 -23.17 -16.16
CA ALA A 264 -9.55 -23.09 -17.16
C ALA A 264 -9.29 -21.97 -18.19
N ASN A 265 -8.57 -20.92 -17.79
CA ASN A 265 -8.20 -19.80 -18.64
C ASN A 265 -6.80 -20.01 -19.24
N PRO A 266 -6.65 -20.14 -20.57
CA PRO A 266 -5.34 -20.30 -21.20
C PRO A 266 -4.37 -19.14 -20.95
N GLY A 267 -4.87 -17.92 -20.73
CA GLY A 267 -4.05 -16.75 -20.36
C GLY A 267 -3.44 -16.88 -18.97
N GLU A 268 -4.20 -17.42 -18.01
CA GLU A 268 -3.70 -17.70 -16.66
C GLU A 268 -2.75 -18.89 -16.67
N SER A 269 -3.06 -19.94 -17.44
CA SER A 269 -2.15 -21.07 -17.67
C SER A 269 -0.80 -20.60 -18.24
N PHE A 270 -0.84 -19.75 -19.29
CA PHE A 270 0.36 -19.15 -19.89
C PHE A 270 1.18 -18.36 -18.87
N ALA A 271 0.54 -17.47 -18.11
CA ALA A 271 1.23 -16.69 -17.08
C ALA A 271 1.83 -17.58 -15.98
N ALA A 272 1.13 -18.63 -15.55
CA ALA A 272 1.61 -19.58 -14.55
C ALA A 272 2.86 -20.34 -15.05
N TYR A 273 2.88 -20.80 -16.30
CA TYR A 273 4.08 -21.44 -16.86
C TYR A 273 5.27 -20.48 -16.97
N GLN A 274 5.05 -19.22 -17.32
CA GLN A 274 6.12 -18.21 -17.31
C GLN A 274 6.70 -18.02 -15.90
N GLN A 275 5.84 -18.00 -14.87
CA GLN A 275 6.27 -17.91 -13.48
C GLN A 275 7.06 -19.15 -13.03
N ILE A 276 6.63 -20.35 -13.42
CA ILE A 276 7.37 -21.59 -13.13
C ILE A 276 8.78 -21.53 -13.70
N VAL A 277 8.94 -21.09 -14.95
CA VAL A 277 10.28 -20.94 -15.55
C VAL A 277 11.13 -19.96 -14.74
N ALA A 278 10.60 -18.82 -14.33
CA ALA A 278 11.34 -17.83 -13.54
C ALA A 278 11.70 -18.30 -12.12
N ASP A 279 10.77 -18.98 -11.44
CA ASP A 279 10.90 -19.42 -10.05
C ASP A 279 11.88 -20.60 -9.89
N PHE A 280 11.98 -21.46 -10.90
CA PHE A 280 12.81 -22.67 -10.86
C PHE A 280 14.09 -22.57 -11.71
N ASP A 281 14.32 -21.46 -12.42
CA ASP A 281 15.57 -21.23 -13.15
C ASP A 281 16.81 -21.41 -12.24
N GLY A 282 17.74 -22.24 -12.71
CA GLY A 282 18.94 -22.64 -11.96
C GLY A 282 18.71 -23.57 -10.76
N LEU A 283 17.47 -23.98 -10.50
CA LEU A 283 17.09 -24.88 -9.41
C LEU A 283 16.56 -26.24 -9.91
N ALA A 284 15.85 -26.28 -11.04
CA ALA A 284 15.30 -27.51 -11.61
C ALA A 284 15.16 -27.41 -13.15
N ASP A 285 14.92 -28.53 -13.82
CA ASP A 285 14.63 -28.54 -15.27
C ASP A 285 13.21 -28.00 -15.54
N THR A 286 13.13 -26.83 -16.18
CA THR A 286 11.87 -26.16 -16.54
C THR A 286 11.51 -26.30 -18.03
N ALA A 287 12.16 -27.18 -18.80
CA ALA A 287 11.96 -27.27 -20.25
C ALA A 287 10.51 -27.54 -20.65
N ALA A 288 9.81 -28.42 -19.93
CA ALA A 288 8.40 -28.73 -20.18
C ALA A 288 7.49 -27.50 -19.96
N ALA A 289 7.72 -26.74 -18.89
CA ALA A 289 6.98 -25.50 -18.62
C ALA A 289 7.26 -24.43 -19.67
N ALA A 290 8.52 -24.28 -20.10
CA ALA A 290 8.91 -23.36 -21.16
C ALA A 290 8.23 -23.71 -22.50
N GLN A 291 8.18 -24.99 -22.85
CA GLN A 291 7.51 -25.45 -24.07
C GLN A 291 5.98 -25.23 -24.00
N ALA A 292 5.36 -25.48 -22.84
CA ALA A 292 3.94 -25.21 -22.64
C ALA A 292 3.63 -23.71 -22.77
N ALA A 293 4.44 -22.83 -22.16
CA ALA A 293 4.31 -21.40 -22.31
C ALA A 293 4.46 -20.95 -23.78
N ALA A 294 5.46 -21.47 -24.50
CA ALA A 294 5.69 -21.15 -25.91
C ALA A 294 4.50 -21.56 -26.79
N THR A 295 3.94 -22.75 -26.57
CA THR A 295 2.76 -23.25 -27.27
C THR A 295 1.54 -22.37 -27.03
N LEU A 296 1.32 -21.95 -25.77
CA LEU A 296 0.18 -21.13 -25.39
C LEU A 296 0.29 -19.68 -25.88
N LYS A 297 1.51 -19.11 -25.93
CA LYS A 297 1.78 -17.72 -26.31
C LYS A 297 1.09 -17.31 -27.61
N ASP A 298 1.14 -18.19 -28.61
CA ASP A 298 0.58 -17.95 -29.94
C ASP A 298 -0.83 -18.52 -30.12
N SER A 299 -1.49 -18.91 -29.03
CA SER A 299 -2.89 -19.31 -29.08
C SER A 299 -3.81 -18.09 -29.18
N LYS A 300 -4.93 -18.23 -29.92
CA LYS A 300 -5.95 -17.19 -30.02
C LYS A 300 -6.53 -16.78 -28.65
N PRO A 301 -6.80 -17.70 -27.70
CA PRO A 301 -7.27 -17.34 -26.36
C PRO A 301 -6.28 -16.47 -25.58
N VAL A 302 -4.98 -16.79 -25.59
CA VAL A 302 -3.96 -15.99 -24.89
C VAL A 302 -3.82 -14.59 -25.50
N ARG A 303 -3.75 -14.48 -26.83
CA ARG A 303 -3.74 -13.16 -27.50
C ARG A 303 -4.97 -12.32 -27.15
N ARG A 304 -6.15 -12.93 -27.08
CA ARG A 304 -7.39 -12.25 -26.67
C ARG A 304 -7.33 -11.78 -25.22
N ALA A 305 -6.85 -12.62 -24.30
CA ALA A 305 -6.69 -12.26 -22.88
C ALA A 305 -5.72 -11.07 -22.71
N VAL A 306 -4.57 -11.11 -23.38
CA VAL A 306 -3.59 -10.01 -23.37
C VAL A 306 -4.18 -8.71 -23.93
N ALA A 307 -4.93 -8.79 -25.04
CA ALA A 307 -5.58 -7.64 -25.65
C ALA A 307 -6.69 -7.05 -24.75
N ALA A 308 -7.49 -7.91 -24.10
CA ALA A 308 -8.53 -7.49 -23.16
C ALA A 308 -7.94 -6.75 -21.96
N GLU A 309 -6.87 -7.30 -21.36
CA GLU A 309 -6.14 -6.68 -20.26
C GLU A 309 -5.48 -5.34 -20.67
N LYS A 310 -4.99 -5.21 -21.91
CA LYS A 310 -4.49 -3.93 -22.43
C LYS A 310 -5.62 -2.90 -22.59
N LYS A 311 -6.81 -3.34 -23.00
CA LYS A 311 -7.99 -2.46 -23.13
C LYS A 311 -8.46 -1.97 -21.76
N LEU A 312 -8.57 -2.86 -20.78
CA LEU A 312 -8.95 -2.51 -19.40
C LEU A 312 -7.99 -1.48 -18.80
N ARG A 313 -6.68 -1.71 -18.90
CA ARG A 313 -5.67 -0.75 -18.40
C ARG A 313 -5.74 0.62 -19.06
N ARG A 314 -6.01 0.67 -20.36
CA ARG A 314 -6.17 1.97 -21.05
C ARG A 314 -7.42 2.70 -20.53
N GLN A 315 -8.53 2.00 -20.40
CA GLN A 315 -9.78 2.58 -19.89
C GLN A 315 -9.63 3.05 -18.43
N GLU A 316 -8.99 2.25 -17.58
CA GLU A 316 -8.62 2.62 -16.21
C GLU A 316 -7.78 3.91 -16.20
N SER A 317 -6.74 4.00 -17.02
CA SER A 317 -5.89 5.19 -17.12
C SER A 317 -6.64 6.45 -17.60
N GLU A 318 -7.56 6.30 -18.56
CA GLU A 318 -8.39 7.40 -19.06
C GLU A 318 -9.28 7.94 -17.93
N TRP A 319 -9.98 7.06 -17.21
CA TRP A 319 -10.83 7.45 -16.09
C TRP A 319 -10.05 8.03 -14.90
N LEU A 320 -8.86 7.52 -14.61
CA LEU A 320 -8.01 8.12 -13.57
C LEU A 320 -7.53 9.51 -13.96
N THR A 321 -7.19 9.71 -15.23
CA THR A 321 -6.84 11.05 -15.73
C THR A 321 -8.01 12.01 -15.58
N GLU A 322 -9.23 11.58 -15.94
CA GLU A 322 -10.45 12.37 -15.75
C GLU A 322 -10.72 12.65 -14.27
N LEU A 323 -10.59 11.65 -13.39
CA LEU A 323 -10.80 11.81 -11.95
C LEU A 323 -9.85 12.86 -11.36
N TYR A 324 -8.55 12.74 -11.63
CA TYR A 324 -7.56 13.64 -11.06
C TYR A 324 -7.61 15.04 -11.68
N ALA A 325 -7.96 15.18 -12.96
CA ALA A 325 -8.21 16.49 -13.56
C ALA A 325 -9.45 17.17 -12.93
N ALA A 326 -10.51 16.40 -12.66
CA ALA A 326 -11.69 16.94 -12.00
C ALA A 326 -11.44 17.29 -10.51
N LEU A 327 -10.58 16.53 -9.83
CA LEU A 327 -10.10 16.86 -8.48
C LEU A 327 -9.26 18.14 -8.46
N ASP A 328 -8.34 18.30 -9.41
CA ASP A 328 -7.54 19.53 -9.53
C ASP A 328 -8.42 20.75 -9.80
N PHE A 329 -9.40 20.63 -10.70
CA PHE A 329 -10.40 21.68 -10.92
C PHE A 329 -11.22 22.00 -9.66
N ALA A 330 -11.58 20.98 -8.87
CA ALA A 330 -12.31 21.18 -7.62
C ALA A 330 -11.48 21.90 -6.55
N GLN A 331 -10.17 21.65 -6.52
CA GLN A 331 -9.22 22.32 -5.62
C GLN A 331 -8.89 23.75 -6.08
N HIS A 332 -8.74 23.94 -7.39
CA HIS A 332 -8.29 25.19 -8.02
C HIS A 332 -9.27 25.66 -9.10
N PRO A 333 -10.52 26.03 -8.75
CA PRO A 333 -11.45 26.55 -9.73
C PRO A 333 -10.89 27.86 -10.31
N PRO A 334 -10.92 28.07 -11.65
CA PRO A 334 -10.38 29.27 -12.25
C PRO A 334 -11.07 30.51 -11.67
N ALA A 335 -10.28 31.56 -11.41
CA ALA A 335 -10.82 32.84 -10.95
C ALA A 335 -11.86 33.36 -11.96
N ARG A 336 -12.97 33.90 -11.44
CA ARG A 336 -14.14 34.35 -12.23
C ARG A 336 -13.79 35.27 -13.40
N ASP A 337 -12.67 36.00 -13.33
CA ASP A 337 -12.33 37.07 -14.29
C ASP A 337 -11.63 36.59 -15.57
N VAL A 338 -11.09 35.36 -15.62
CA VAL A 338 -10.44 34.84 -16.85
C VAL A 338 -11.46 34.39 -17.91
N ALA A 339 -12.71 34.12 -17.49
CA ALA A 339 -13.79 33.83 -18.44
C ALA A 339 -14.37 35.09 -19.09
N ALA A 340 -14.25 36.26 -18.46
CA ALA A 340 -14.76 37.52 -19.00
C ALA A 340 -13.76 38.17 -19.99
N GLU A 341 -12.46 38.07 -19.73
CA GLU A 341 -11.43 38.77 -20.52
C GLU A 341 -11.15 38.08 -21.88
N VAL A 342 -11.36 36.76 -21.97
CA VAL A 342 -11.26 36.02 -23.24
C VAL A 342 -12.46 36.31 -24.16
N PHE A 343 -13.62 36.69 -23.61
CA PHE A 343 -14.81 37.04 -24.39
C PHE A 343 -14.82 38.49 -24.90
N SER A 344 -14.01 39.40 -24.34
CA SER A 344 -13.90 40.79 -24.81
C SER A 344 -12.85 41.02 -25.89
N GLN A 345 -12.03 40.03 -26.24
CA GLN A 345 -10.95 40.16 -27.23
C GLN A 345 -11.19 39.46 -28.57
N ILE A 346 -12.39 38.96 -28.85
CA ILE A 346 -12.74 38.51 -30.21
C ILE A 346 -13.17 39.75 -31.00
N PRO A 347 -12.43 40.21 -32.02
CA PRO A 347 -12.90 41.29 -32.89
C PRO A 347 -14.11 40.78 -33.67
N THR A 348 -15.25 41.42 -33.51
CA THR A 348 -16.39 41.28 -34.41
C THR A 348 -15.93 41.67 -35.81
N LEU A 349 -15.79 40.69 -36.70
CA LEU A 349 -15.62 40.91 -38.14
C LEU A 349 -16.92 41.52 -38.69
N GLY A 350 -16.96 42.85 -38.76
CA GLY A 350 -17.91 43.59 -39.58
C GLY A 350 -17.55 43.45 -41.07
N GLU A 351 -18.59 43.48 -41.91
CA GLU A 351 -18.60 43.27 -43.35
C GLU A 351 -17.53 44.05 -44.16
N PRO A 352 -17.15 43.56 -45.36
CA PRO A 352 -16.02 44.11 -46.10
C PRO A 352 -16.40 45.34 -46.94
N ALA A 353 -15.52 46.35 -46.91
CA ALA A 353 -15.54 47.45 -47.87
C ALA A 353 -14.94 47.00 -49.22
N MET A 354 -15.65 47.29 -50.30
CA MET A 354 -15.22 47.16 -51.70
C MET A 354 -13.88 47.89 -51.98
N GLY A 355 -12.97 47.24 -52.73
CA GLY A 355 -11.76 47.90 -53.22
C GLY A 355 -10.84 47.04 -54.10
N ARG A 356 -11.24 46.87 -55.36
CA ARG A 356 -10.45 46.80 -56.61
C ARG A 356 -9.17 45.94 -56.77
N ASP A 357 -9.26 45.13 -57.83
CA ASP A 357 -8.29 44.86 -58.91
C ASP A 357 -7.40 43.59 -58.86
N ARG A 358 -7.75 42.67 -59.80
CA ARG A 358 -6.93 41.87 -60.76
C ARG A 358 -5.85 40.92 -60.19
N GLU A 359 -5.65 39.68 -60.64
CA GLU A 359 -5.97 38.95 -61.87
C GLU A 359 -5.62 37.46 -61.64
N GLY A 360 -6.31 36.53 -62.32
CA GLY A 360 -5.73 35.25 -62.75
C GLY A 360 -6.17 33.94 -62.07
N SER A 361 -7.07 33.21 -62.76
CA SER A 361 -6.98 31.76 -63.10
C SER A 361 -6.83 30.72 -61.96
N SER A 362 -7.53 29.58 -61.87
CA SER A 362 -8.59 28.91 -62.64
C SER A 362 -9.02 27.63 -61.86
N ALA A 363 -10.23 27.14 -62.14
CA ALA A 363 -10.79 25.79 -61.85
C ALA A 363 -10.95 25.36 -60.36
N GLY A 364 -12.06 24.77 -59.89
CA GLY A 364 -13.22 24.16 -60.52
C GLY A 364 -13.67 22.95 -59.68
N SER A 365 -15.00 22.72 -59.61
CA SER A 365 -15.75 21.64 -58.94
C SER A 365 -15.83 21.69 -57.40
N ASP A 366 -16.94 22.07 -56.75
CA ASP A 366 -18.34 21.58 -56.77
C ASP A 366 -18.55 20.36 -55.85
N PHE A 367 -19.29 20.55 -54.75
CA PHE A 367 -20.41 19.72 -54.27
C PHE A 367 -20.86 20.10 -52.84
N GLY A 368 -22.15 20.44 -52.69
CA GLY A 368 -22.99 19.72 -51.73
C GLY A 368 -23.30 20.32 -50.35
N SER A 369 -24.19 21.31 -50.35
CA SER A 369 -25.37 21.43 -49.45
C SER A 369 -25.28 21.25 -47.92
N ASN A 370 -25.57 22.37 -47.24
CA ASN A 370 -26.49 22.56 -46.11
C ASN A 370 -26.20 21.91 -44.74
N ARG A 371 -25.52 22.68 -43.89
CA ARG A 371 -25.64 22.61 -42.43
C ARG A 371 -26.81 23.51 -42.00
N HIS A 372 -27.85 22.94 -41.40
CA HIS A 372 -28.68 23.65 -40.43
C HIS A 372 -28.14 23.30 -39.05
N SER A 373 -27.34 24.20 -38.49
CA SER A 373 -27.12 24.23 -37.04
C SER A 373 -28.23 25.07 -36.44
N PRO A 374 -29.08 24.56 -35.53
CA PRO A 374 -29.88 25.45 -34.72
C PRO A 374 -28.91 26.19 -33.80
N ALA A 375 -28.97 27.51 -33.85
CA ALA A 375 -28.27 28.40 -32.93
C ALA A 375 -28.57 27.94 -31.50
N LEU A 376 -27.57 27.35 -30.86
CA LEU A 376 -27.59 27.08 -29.44
C LEU A 376 -27.57 28.46 -28.77
N GLU A 377 -28.69 28.89 -28.22
CA GLU A 377 -28.70 29.97 -27.24
C GLU A 377 -27.71 29.59 -26.14
N LEU A 378 -26.52 30.20 -26.19
CA LEU A 378 -25.50 30.13 -25.16
C LEU A 378 -26.01 30.89 -23.93
N ARG A 379 -26.92 30.27 -23.19
CA ARG A 379 -27.13 30.59 -21.78
C ARG A 379 -25.83 30.27 -21.08
N SER A 380 -25.18 31.30 -20.54
CA SER A 380 -24.01 31.19 -19.66
C SER A 380 -24.20 30.04 -18.67
N PRO A 381 -23.45 28.93 -18.79
CA PRO A 381 -23.48 27.90 -17.77
C PRO A 381 -22.69 28.44 -16.59
N ALA A 382 -23.39 28.62 -15.48
CA ALA A 382 -22.88 28.50 -14.12
C ALA A 382 -21.42 28.02 -14.05
N ALA A 383 -20.49 28.94 -13.79
CA ALA A 383 -19.17 28.64 -13.27
C ALA A 383 -19.24 28.07 -11.82
N THR A 384 -20.23 27.23 -11.48
CA THR A 384 -20.74 27.14 -10.10
C THR A 384 -20.77 25.74 -9.47
N ASP A 385 -20.59 24.63 -10.19
CA ASP A 385 -20.45 23.28 -9.58
C ASP A 385 -19.04 22.71 -9.80
N ARG A 386 -18.16 22.92 -8.81
CA ARG A 386 -16.76 22.46 -8.85
C ARG A 386 -16.60 20.93 -8.88
N PHE A 387 -17.65 20.16 -8.58
CA PHE A 387 -17.61 18.68 -8.59
C PHE A 387 -18.38 18.04 -9.75
N ALA A 388 -18.87 18.82 -10.73
CA ALA A 388 -19.66 18.29 -11.84
C ALA A 388 -18.94 17.16 -12.60
N GLY A 389 -17.63 17.30 -12.81
CA GLY A 389 -16.79 16.26 -13.44
C GLY A 389 -16.75 14.96 -12.64
N ILE A 390 -16.60 15.05 -11.32
CA ILE A 390 -16.55 13.89 -10.42
C ILE A 390 -17.92 13.20 -10.38
N ARG A 391 -19.04 13.94 -10.33
CA ARG A 391 -20.40 13.36 -10.38
C ARG A 391 -20.66 12.62 -11.69
N ARG A 392 -20.26 13.20 -12.83
CA ARG A 392 -20.40 12.58 -14.15
C ARG A 392 -19.62 11.26 -14.21
N LEU A 393 -18.36 11.29 -13.78
CA LEU A 393 -17.51 10.11 -13.78
C LEU A 393 -18.05 9.04 -12.81
N ALA A 394 -18.47 9.40 -11.61
CA ALA A 394 -19.07 8.47 -10.64
C ALA A 394 -20.28 7.75 -11.24
N ALA A 395 -21.19 8.47 -11.91
CA ALA A 395 -22.36 7.89 -12.56
C ALA A 395 -21.98 6.91 -13.69
N GLU A 396 -20.91 7.20 -14.45
CA GLU A 396 -20.40 6.29 -15.47
C GLU A 396 -19.79 5.03 -14.87
N LEU A 397 -18.93 5.18 -13.87
CA LEU A 397 -18.28 4.07 -13.18
C LEU A 397 -19.29 3.13 -12.53
N HIS A 398 -20.29 3.67 -11.82
CA HIS A 398 -21.34 2.85 -11.18
C HIS A 398 -22.21 2.11 -12.19
N ARG A 399 -22.45 2.68 -13.38
CA ARG A 399 -23.18 2.00 -14.46
C ARG A 399 -22.42 0.77 -14.98
N GLN A 400 -21.08 0.86 -15.02
CA GLN A 400 -20.23 -0.22 -15.51
C GLN A 400 -19.72 -1.17 -14.43
N ARG A 401 -19.85 -0.82 -13.13
CA ARG A 401 -19.17 -1.51 -12.02
C ARG A 401 -19.43 -3.00 -11.92
N ARG A 402 -20.57 -3.50 -12.40
CA ARG A 402 -20.92 -4.92 -12.31
C ARG A 402 -20.03 -5.79 -13.20
N ASP A 403 -19.79 -5.35 -14.43
CA ASP A 403 -19.15 -6.16 -15.47
C ASP A 403 -17.78 -5.61 -15.91
N ASN A 404 -17.35 -4.48 -15.32
CA ASN A 404 -16.08 -3.84 -15.65
C ASN A 404 -15.17 -3.70 -14.42
N VAL A 405 -14.12 -4.53 -14.36
CA VAL A 405 -13.11 -4.48 -13.28
C VAL A 405 -12.33 -3.17 -13.25
N ALA A 406 -12.11 -2.52 -14.40
CA ALA A 406 -11.45 -1.21 -14.43
C ALA A 406 -12.31 -0.16 -13.71
N ALA A 407 -13.64 -0.23 -13.83
CA ALA A 407 -14.52 0.67 -13.11
C ALA A 407 -14.45 0.44 -11.59
N ARG A 408 -14.38 -0.82 -11.15
CA ARG A 408 -14.21 -1.18 -9.73
C ARG A 408 -12.87 -0.71 -9.16
N ARG A 409 -11.78 -0.83 -9.93
CA ARG A 409 -10.46 -0.28 -9.55
C ARG A 409 -10.48 1.24 -9.42
N VAL A 410 -11.07 1.94 -10.38
CA VAL A 410 -11.18 3.42 -10.30
C VAL A 410 -12.04 3.82 -9.10
N LEU A 411 -13.14 3.12 -8.84
CA LEU A 411 -13.93 3.34 -7.63
C LEU A 411 -13.12 3.07 -6.35
N SER A 412 -12.27 2.04 -6.30
CA SER A 412 -11.46 1.76 -5.11
C SER A 412 -10.38 2.82 -4.81
N HIS A 413 -10.12 3.78 -5.73
CA HIS A 413 -9.31 4.98 -5.42
C HIS A 413 -9.90 5.87 -4.33
N GLY A 414 -11.18 5.71 -3.95
CA GLY A 414 -11.74 6.41 -2.78
C GLY A 414 -10.87 6.25 -1.52
N LEU A 415 -10.19 5.11 -1.35
CA LEU A 415 -9.25 4.91 -0.23
C LEU A 415 -7.98 5.74 -0.38
N SER A 416 -7.45 5.90 -1.60
CA SER A 416 -6.31 6.79 -1.88
C SER A 416 -6.66 8.26 -1.57
N LEU A 417 -7.87 8.69 -1.95
CA LEU A 417 -8.37 10.03 -1.62
C LEU A 417 -8.54 10.21 -0.11
N LEU A 418 -8.98 9.17 0.61
CA LEU A 418 -9.14 9.23 2.06
C LEU A 418 -7.79 9.45 2.77
N GLU A 419 -6.73 8.77 2.32
CA GLU A 419 -5.38 8.96 2.87
C GLU A 419 -4.84 10.36 2.54
N ARG A 420 -5.08 10.88 1.34
CA ARG A 420 -4.73 12.27 0.98
C ARG A 420 -5.46 13.30 1.83
N ALA A 421 -6.75 13.08 2.09
CA ALA A 421 -7.53 13.95 2.97
C ALA A 421 -6.97 13.98 4.39
N ARG A 422 -6.58 12.81 4.93
CA ARG A 422 -5.94 12.71 6.25
C ARG A 422 -4.62 13.46 6.30
N TRP A 423 -3.79 13.33 5.26
CA TRP A 423 -2.51 14.04 5.18
C TRP A 423 -2.71 15.56 5.16
N ALA A 424 -3.61 16.05 4.31
CA ALA A 424 -3.94 17.46 4.26
C ALA A 424 -4.45 17.98 5.62
N ALA A 425 -5.32 17.23 6.30
CA ALA A 425 -5.79 17.58 7.64
C ALA A 425 -4.66 17.62 8.69
N THR A 426 -3.66 16.71 8.62
CA THR A 426 -2.49 16.77 9.52
C THR A 426 -1.58 17.98 9.26
N GLU A 427 -1.61 18.52 8.05
CA GLU A 427 -0.89 19.73 7.65
C GLU A 427 -1.72 21.01 7.88
N ASN A 428 -2.92 20.88 8.48
CA ASN A 428 -3.92 21.94 8.64
C ASN A 428 -4.44 22.55 7.32
N ASP A 429 -4.28 21.85 6.20
CA ASP A 429 -4.92 22.19 4.93
C ASP A 429 -6.32 21.57 4.86
N PHE A 430 -7.24 22.15 5.64
CA PHE A 430 -8.62 21.67 5.73
C PHE A 430 -9.40 21.84 4.42
N ALA A 431 -9.05 22.84 3.58
CA ALA A 431 -9.70 23.06 2.30
C ALA A 431 -9.43 21.91 1.30
N THR A 432 -8.18 21.46 1.23
CA THR A 432 -7.80 20.29 0.44
C THR A 432 -8.42 19.01 1.00
N ALA A 433 -8.40 18.84 2.33
CA ALA A 433 -9.02 17.70 2.99
C ALA A 433 -10.53 17.60 2.68
N ASP A 434 -11.25 18.72 2.80
CA ASP A 434 -12.67 18.86 2.50
C ASP A 434 -12.99 18.46 1.06
N THR A 435 -12.17 18.94 0.11
CA THR A 435 -12.33 18.63 -1.31
C THR A 435 -12.22 17.13 -1.59
N TYR A 436 -11.22 16.46 -1.00
CA TYR A 436 -11.09 15.01 -1.14
C TYR A 436 -12.22 14.24 -0.48
N LEU A 437 -12.65 14.66 0.72
CA LEU A 437 -13.74 14.00 1.43
C LEU A 437 -15.08 14.14 0.70
N GLU A 438 -15.39 15.33 0.18
CA GLU A 438 -16.56 15.54 -0.66
C GLU A 438 -16.52 14.67 -1.91
N ALA A 439 -15.38 14.64 -2.62
CA ALA A 439 -15.19 13.78 -3.79
C ALA A 439 -15.42 12.29 -3.47
N ILE A 440 -14.97 11.80 -2.31
CA ILE A 440 -15.22 10.42 -1.87
C ILE A 440 -16.71 10.19 -1.67
N THR A 441 -17.44 11.12 -1.03
CA THR A 441 -18.89 10.97 -0.84
C THR A 441 -19.69 11.03 -2.15
N ILE A 442 -19.13 11.63 -3.21
CA ILE A 442 -19.72 11.59 -4.56
C ILE A 442 -19.42 10.26 -5.24
N LEU A 443 -18.19 9.76 -5.14
CA LEU A 443 -17.81 8.45 -5.68
C LEU A 443 -18.52 7.31 -4.95
N HIS A 444 -18.74 7.45 -3.65
CA HIS A 444 -19.31 6.45 -2.76
C HIS A 444 -20.29 7.11 -1.78
N SER A 445 -21.49 7.41 -2.27
CA SER A 445 -22.53 8.03 -1.44
C SER A 445 -22.92 7.19 -0.22
N ASP A 446 -22.66 5.89 -0.24
CA ASP A 446 -23.03 4.95 0.82
C ASP A 446 -21.84 4.51 1.69
N ALA A 447 -20.68 5.18 1.61
CA ALA A 447 -19.49 4.84 2.40
C ALA A 447 -19.49 5.54 3.77
N PRO A 448 -19.91 4.88 4.87
CA PRO A 448 -19.98 5.51 6.20
C PRO A 448 -18.63 6.04 6.71
N GLU A 449 -17.53 5.38 6.36
CA GLU A 449 -16.18 5.78 6.78
C GLU A 449 -15.75 7.15 6.24
N ALA A 450 -16.20 7.51 5.04
CA ALA A 450 -15.91 8.81 4.44
C ALA A 450 -16.57 9.93 5.23
N TYR A 451 -17.85 9.76 5.59
CA TYR A 451 -18.58 10.72 6.42
C TYR A 451 -18.00 10.84 7.83
N PHE A 452 -17.59 9.72 8.45
CA PHE A 452 -16.92 9.76 9.75
C PHE A 452 -15.58 10.51 9.68
N ALA A 453 -14.76 10.23 8.66
CA ALA A 453 -13.49 10.93 8.47
C ALA A 453 -13.69 12.43 8.23
N TRP A 454 -14.76 12.78 7.52
CA TRP A 454 -15.13 14.17 7.29
C TRP A 454 -15.57 14.88 8.56
N ALA A 455 -16.42 14.23 9.38
CA ALA A 455 -16.82 14.74 10.68
C ALA A 455 -15.60 15.04 11.57
N ARG A 456 -14.62 14.13 11.59
CA ARG A 456 -13.37 14.34 12.34
C ARG A 456 -12.55 15.51 11.81
N THR A 457 -12.50 15.69 10.49
CA THR A 457 -11.79 16.81 9.86
C THR A 457 -12.45 18.15 10.22
N CYS A 458 -13.78 18.24 10.15
CA CYS A 458 -14.52 19.42 10.58
C CYS A 458 -14.32 19.73 12.07
N LEU A 459 -14.19 18.70 12.92
CA LEU A 459 -13.87 18.93 14.33
C LEU A 459 -12.47 19.53 14.53
N LEU A 460 -11.47 19.07 13.79
CA LEU A 460 -10.12 19.65 13.80
C LEU A 460 -10.13 21.12 13.33
N GLU A 461 -10.98 21.44 12.35
CA GLU A 461 -11.23 22.80 11.85
C GLU A 461 -12.07 23.67 12.82
N GLN A 462 -12.56 23.11 13.93
CA GLN A 462 -13.47 23.74 14.90
C GLN A 462 -14.91 24.00 14.38
N ASP A 463 -15.32 23.39 13.27
CA ASP A 463 -16.71 23.39 12.77
C ASP A 463 -17.54 22.27 13.41
N LYS A 464 -17.85 22.43 14.70
CA LYS A 464 -18.66 21.48 15.48
C LYS A 464 -20.07 21.24 14.90
N PRO A 465 -20.82 22.25 14.40
CA PRO A 465 -22.13 22.02 13.78
C PRO A 465 -22.07 21.04 12.62
N ARG A 466 -21.16 21.26 11.67
CA ARG A 466 -20.99 20.39 10.49
C ARG A 466 -20.48 19.01 10.88
N ALA A 467 -19.55 18.93 11.84
CA ALA A 467 -19.08 17.66 12.36
C ALA A 467 -20.22 16.79 12.92
N ARG A 468 -21.17 17.37 13.67
CA ARG A 468 -22.34 16.63 14.20
C ARG A 468 -23.26 16.12 13.10
N GLU A 469 -23.49 16.92 12.05
CA GLU A 469 -24.33 16.51 10.91
C GLU A 469 -23.69 15.34 10.14
N LEU A 470 -22.39 15.44 9.84
CA LEU A 470 -21.63 14.40 9.16
C LEU A 470 -21.55 13.12 10.00
N LEU A 471 -21.38 13.23 11.32
CA LEU A 471 -21.36 12.08 12.22
C LEU A 471 -22.71 11.34 12.23
N ARG A 472 -23.84 12.07 12.30
CA ARG A 472 -25.18 11.47 12.17
C ARG A 472 -25.34 10.77 10.82
N THR A 473 -24.84 11.38 9.75
CA THR A 473 -24.89 10.80 8.41
C THR A 473 -24.05 9.52 8.33
N ALA A 474 -22.87 9.49 8.94
CA ALA A 474 -22.03 8.31 9.02
C ALA A 474 -22.75 7.14 9.73
N VAL A 475 -23.37 7.41 10.89
CA VAL A 475 -24.14 6.41 11.64
C VAL A 475 -25.37 5.94 10.85
N ALA A 476 -26.11 6.85 10.22
CA ALA A 476 -27.25 6.50 9.37
C ALA A 476 -26.86 5.63 8.17
N LYS A 477 -25.62 5.76 7.68
CA LYS A 477 -25.04 4.94 6.61
C LYS A 477 -24.35 3.67 7.12
N GLY A 478 -24.41 3.38 8.41
CA GLY A 478 -23.95 2.12 9.00
C GLY A 478 -22.56 2.15 9.65
N PHE A 479 -21.98 3.32 9.93
CA PHE A 479 -20.75 3.39 10.73
C PHE A 479 -20.99 2.81 12.14
N ASN A 480 -20.22 1.81 12.55
CA ASN A 480 -20.49 1.04 13.78
C ASN A 480 -19.26 0.83 14.69
N ASP A 481 -18.14 1.52 14.45
CA ASP A 481 -16.96 1.47 15.34
C ASP A 481 -17.26 2.24 16.65
N THR A 482 -17.76 1.51 17.65
CA THR A 482 -18.21 2.09 18.92
C THR A 482 -17.10 2.87 19.65
N PRO A 483 -15.85 2.37 19.78
CA PRO A 483 -14.77 3.15 20.38
C PRO A 483 -14.52 4.49 19.69
N ARG A 484 -14.48 4.53 18.35
CA ARG A 484 -14.24 5.76 17.59
C ARG A 484 -15.41 6.74 17.63
N LEU A 485 -16.64 6.23 17.61
CA LEU A 485 -17.84 7.05 17.80
C LEU A 485 -17.81 7.72 19.17
N ALA A 486 -17.63 6.93 20.23
CA ALA A 486 -17.60 7.45 21.59
C ALA A 486 -16.48 8.48 21.81
N GLN A 487 -15.32 8.28 21.16
CA GLN A 487 -14.25 9.27 21.19
C GLN A 487 -14.67 10.60 20.57
N LEU A 488 -15.16 10.57 19.32
CA LEU A 488 -15.50 11.79 18.61
C LEU A 488 -16.67 12.54 19.27
N GLU A 489 -17.63 11.80 19.85
CA GLU A 489 -18.75 12.40 20.61
C GLU A 489 -18.27 13.15 21.86
N ARG A 490 -17.27 12.62 22.58
CA ARG A 490 -16.66 13.33 23.72
C ARG A 490 -15.96 14.61 23.27
N GLU A 491 -15.13 14.52 22.22
CA GLU A 491 -14.42 15.67 21.65
C GLU A 491 -15.39 16.75 21.10
N LEU A 492 -16.62 16.37 20.72
CA LEU A 492 -17.68 17.30 20.29
C LEU A 492 -18.45 17.94 21.46
N ALA A 493 -18.36 17.37 22.66
CA ALA A 493 -19.04 17.84 23.86
C ALA A 493 -18.17 18.79 24.69
N GLU A 494 -16.85 18.54 24.72
CA GLU A 494 -15.80 19.53 25.00
C GLU A 494 -15.86 20.65 23.96
#